data_AF-A0A0K3TFX7-F1
#
_entry.id   AF-A0A0K3TFX7-F1
#
_cell.length_a   1.000
_cell.length_b   1.000
_cell.length_c   1.000
_cell.angle_alpha   90.00
_cell.angle_beta   90.00
_cell.angle_gamma   90.00
#
_symmetry.space_group_name_H-M   'P 1'
#
loop_
_entity.id
_entity.type
_entity.pdbx_description
1 polymer ?
#
loop_
_entity_poly.entity_id
_entity_poly.type
_entity_poly.pdbx_seq_one_letter_code
_entity_poly.pdbx_strand_id
1 'polypeptide(L)'
;MRKSVLEQDVSSLIEKIKESDYEIPKSSDVMKIILKRMQVVIIIQLVMILCHFIIYRYDHEALIGISILSAGGILFFSAVFVPSLYQPVSIMLSINEVDKGDSLIVKLLMRKLKQYWKFLVVINLIIGVGLLLSGEGVISGLGFSWFVTYLICMMSFQMSLSRYMTPAVVSSLSKIKELISASPK
;
A
#
# COMPACT_ATOMS: atom_id res chain seq x y z
N MET A 1 6.85 -9.57 -22.48
CA MET A 1 7.88 -8.51 -22.38
C MET A 1 9.24 -9.19 -22.43
N ARG A 2 10.17 -8.77 -23.29
CA ARG A 2 11.50 -9.43 -23.39
C ARG A 2 12.41 -8.91 -22.27
N LYS A 3 13.25 -9.80 -21.72
CA LYS A 3 14.22 -9.47 -20.65
C LYS A 3 15.11 -8.28 -21.02
N SER A 4 15.62 -8.25 -22.25
CA SER A 4 16.50 -7.19 -22.76
C SER A 4 15.86 -5.80 -22.76
N VAL A 5 14.56 -5.71 -23.08
CA VAL A 5 13.81 -4.45 -23.07
C VAL A 5 13.65 -3.93 -21.64
N LEU A 6 13.46 -4.83 -20.68
CA LEU A 6 13.36 -4.50 -19.25
C LEU A 6 14.70 -3.96 -18.72
N GLU A 7 15.80 -4.64 -19.05
CA GLU A 7 17.15 -4.23 -18.63
C GLU A 7 17.58 -2.89 -19.25
N GLN A 8 17.16 -2.62 -20.49
CA GLN A 8 17.37 -1.34 -21.16
C GLN A 8 16.52 -0.21 -20.53
N ASP A 9 15.25 -0.47 -20.21
CA ASP A 9 14.37 0.49 -19.52
C ASP A 9 14.94 0.88 -18.16
N VAL A 10 15.40 -0.08 -17.35
CA VAL A 10 16.03 0.23 -16.05
C VAL A 10 17.33 1.01 -16.22
N SER A 11 18.18 0.64 -17.17
CA SER A 11 19.45 1.34 -17.41
C SER A 11 19.22 2.79 -17.84
N SER A 12 18.24 3.03 -18.73
CA SER A 12 17.84 4.38 -19.13
C SER A 12 17.26 5.19 -17.97
N LEU A 13 16.55 4.53 -17.04
CA LEU A 13 16.00 5.17 -15.84
C LEU A 13 17.11 5.60 -14.89
N ILE A 14 18.17 4.81 -14.76
CA ILE A 14 19.34 5.16 -13.95
C ILE A 14 20.07 6.36 -14.55
N GLU A 15 20.28 6.38 -15.86
CA GLU A 15 20.93 7.52 -16.53
C GLU A 15 20.11 8.80 -16.34
N LYS A 16 18.80 8.73 -16.54
CA LYS A 16 17.89 9.85 -16.30
C LYS A 16 17.89 10.32 -14.84
N ILE A 17 17.90 9.41 -13.86
CA ILE A 17 18.00 9.78 -12.43
C ILE A 17 19.35 10.42 -12.10
N LYS A 18 20.44 9.99 -12.74
CA LYS A 18 21.77 10.59 -12.56
C LYS A 18 21.89 11.97 -13.20
N GLU A 19 21.20 12.19 -14.31
CA GLU A 19 21.21 13.45 -15.06
C GLU A 19 20.18 14.46 -14.53
N SER A 20 19.09 14.00 -13.92
CA SER A 20 18.10 14.89 -13.31
C SER A 20 18.49 15.27 -11.89
N ASP A 21 18.47 16.56 -11.56
CA ASP A 21 18.43 17.03 -10.17
C ASP A 21 17.14 16.49 -9.52
N TYR A 22 17.26 15.36 -8.81
CA TYR A 22 16.14 14.76 -8.12
C TYR A 22 15.93 15.46 -6.78
N GLU A 23 14.72 15.96 -6.51
CA GLU A 23 14.40 16.50 -5.20
C GLU A 23 14.11 15.36 -4.22
N ILE A 24 14.80 15.36 -3.08
CA ILE A 24 14.49 14.44 -1.97
C ILE A 24 13.16 14.90 -1.36
N PRO A 25 12.11 14.06 -1.38
CA PRO A 25 10.80 14.45 -0.88
C PRO A 25 10.84 14.62 0.65
N LYS A 26 10.16 15.64 1.15
CA LYS A 26 9.98 15.83 2.59
C LYS A 26 9.18 14.65 3.15
N SER A 27 9.56 14.20 4.35
CA SER A 27 8.86 13.10 5.03
C SER A 27 7.35 13.35 5.21
N SER A 28 6.96 14.63 5.36
CA SER A 28 5.56 15.05 5.42
C SER A 28 4.77 14.70 4.15
N ASP A 29 5.37 14.83 2.98
CA ASP A 29 4.71 14.59 1.70
C ASP A 29 4.52 13.09 1.45
N VAL A 30 5.54 12.29 1.81
CA VAL A 30 5.45 10.82 1.81
C VAL A 30 4.34 10.36 2.74
N MET A 31 4.34 10.85 3.99
CA MET A 31 3.38 10.45 5.02
C MET A 31 1.95 10.87 4.65
N LYS A 32 1.76 12.06 4.05
CA LYS A 32 0.44 12.55 3.60
C LYS A 32 -0.22 11.59 2.61
N ILE A 33 0.55 11.02 1.67
CA ILE A 33 0.03 10.04 0.71
C ILE A 33 -0.40 8.75 1.41
N ILE A 34 0.41 8.25 2.34
CA ILE A 34 0.14 7.01 3.09
C ILE A 34 -1.10 7.20 3.98
N LEU A 35 -1.17 8.31 4.72
CA LEU A 35 -2.30 8.65 5.58
C LEU A 35 -3.60 8.82 4.79
N LYS A 36 -3.54 9.39 3.58
CA LYS A 36 -4.72 9.49 2.70
C LYS A 36 -5.28 8.11 2.30
N ARG A 37 -4.42 7.11 2.15
CA ARG A 37 -4.83 5.72 1.90
C ARG A 37 -5.39 5.07 3.16
N MET A 38 -4.73 5.26 4.30
CA MET A 38 -5.22 4.80 5.61
C MET A 38 -6.59 5.37 5.96
N GLN A 39 -6.85 6.64 5.63
CA GLN A 39 -8.13 7.29 5.88
C GLN A 39 -9.30 6.53 5.22
N VAL A 40 -9.09 5.96 4.02
CA VAL A 40 -10.12 5.15 3.34
C VAL A 40 -10.47 3.91 4.15
N VAL A 41 -9.46 3.22 4.70
CA VAL A 41 -9.65 2.02 5.54
C VAL A 41 -10.43 2.37 6.80
N ILE A 42 -10.06 3.48 7.47
CA ILE A 42 -10.72 3.96 8.67
C ILE A 42 -12.18 4.33 8.39
N ILE A 43 -12.45 5.06 7.29
CA ILE A 43 -13.82 5.43 6.89
C ILE A 43 -14.66 4.18 6.67
N ILE A 44 -14.16 3.19 5.92
CA ILE A 44 -14.88 1.94 5.69
C ILE A 44 -15.17 1.23 7.01
N GLN A 45 -14.20 1.15 7.92
CA GLN A 45 -14.40 0.54 9.23
C GLN A 45 -15.52 1.24 10.02
N LEU A 46 -15.47 2.56 10.10
CA LEU A 46 -16.45 3.34 10.85
C LEU A 46 -17.85 3.18 10.26
N VAL A 47 -17.98 3.23 8.93
CA VAL A 47 -19.25 2.99 8.24
C VAL A 47 -19.78 1.60 8.56
N MET A 48 -18.93 0.57 8.51
CA MET A 48 -19.34 -0.79 8.82
C MET A 48 -19.77 -0.97 10.29
N ILE A 49 -19.05 -0.39 11.25
CA ILE A 49 -19.45 -0.43 12.67
C ILE A 49 -20.78 0.30 12.88
N LEU A 50 -20.98 1.46 12.24
CA LEU A 50 -22.24 2.21 12.31
C LEU A 50 -23.40 1.41 11.70
N CYS A 51 -23.21 0.77 10.55
CA CYS A 51 -24.21 -0.12 9.95
C CYS A 51 -24.56 -1.27 10.90
N HIS A 52 -23.56 -1.91 11.52
CA HIS A 52 -23.77 -2.99 12.48
C HIS A 52 -24.59 -2.54 13.68
N PHE A 53 -24.28 -1.36 14.24
CA PHE A 53 -25.01 -0.76 15.34
C PHE A 53 -26.49 -0.51 15.00
N ILE A 54 -26.77 0.02 13.81
CA ILE A 54 -28.15 0.28 13.35
C ILE A 54 -28.93 -1.03 13.15
N ILE A 55 -28.30 -2.07 12.60
CA ILE A 55 -28.94 -3.36 12.30
C ILE A 55 -29.28 -4.12 13.59
N TYR A 56 -28.33 -4.24 14.51
CA TYR A 56 -28.48 -5.08 15.71
C TYR A 56 -28.99 -4.31 16.94
N ARG A 57 -29.15 -2.97 16.84
CA ARG A 57 -29.64 -2.10 17.93
C ARG A 57 -28.90 -2.33 19.25
N TYR A 58 -27.57 -2.37 19.18
CA TYR A 58 -26.73 -2.63 20.33
C TYR A 58 -26.85 -1.56 21.42
N ASP A 59 -26.58 -1.98 22.65
CA ASP A 59 -26.33 -1.05 23.75
C ASP A 59 -24.98 -0.33 23.56
N HIS A 60 -24.85 0.86 24.14
CA HIS A 60 -23.68 1.71 24.03
C HIS A 60 -22.41 1.04 24.56
N GLU A 61 -22.49 0.19 25.58
CA GLU A 61 -21.33 -0.54 26.13
C GLU A 61 -20.75 -1.54 25.13
N ALA A 62 -21.61 -2.28 24.43
CA ALA A 62 -21.18 -3.23 23.41
C ALA A 62 -20.58 -2.53 22.18
N LEU A 63 -21.11 -1.36 21.80
CA LEU A 63 -20.54 -0.52 20.75
C LEU A 63 -19.10 -0.10 21.09
N ILE A 64 -18.86 0.32 22.34
CA ILE A 64 -17.52 0.70 22.81
C ILE A 64 -16.58 -0.51 22.74
N GLY A 65 -17.00 -1.68 23.21
CA GLY A 65 -16.20 -2.91 23.17
C GLY A 65 -15.81 -3.32 21.74
N ILE A 66 -16.77 -3.34 20.82
CA ILE A 66 -16.55 -3.64 19.40
C ILE A 66 -15.60 -2.61 18.76
N SER A 67 -15.77 -1.33 19.09
CA SER A 67 -14.93 -0.26 18.58
C SER A 67 -13.49 -0.38 19.03
N ILE A 68 -13.24 -0.69 20.31
CA ILE A 68 -11.90 -0.90 20.87
C ILE A 68 -11.22 -2.10 20.18
N LEU A 69 -11.91 -3.23 20.06
CA LEU A 69 -11.35 -4.44 19.46
C LEU A 69 -11.00 -4.21 17.97
N SER A 70 -11.93 -3.56 17.26
CA SER A 70 -11.73 -3.14 15.86
C SER A 70 -10.55 -2.16 15.71
N ALA A 71 -10.44 -1.18 16.60
CA ALA A 71 -9.33 -0.23 16.60
C ALA A 71 -7.99 -0.94 16.80
N GLY A 72 -7.94 -1.96 17.66
CA GLY A 72 -6.76 -2.83 17.80
C GLY A 72 -6.35 -3.47 16.48
N GLY A 73 -7.30 -4.06 15.73
CA GLY A 73 -7.02 -4.64 14.42
C GLY A 73 -6.50 -3.61 13.39
N ILE A 74 -7.08 -2.41 13.38
CA ILE A 74 -6.58 -1.31 12.54
C ILE A 74 -5.19 -0.86 12.93
N LEU A 75 -4.89 -0.78 14.23
CA LEU A 75 -3.55 -0.43 14.71
C LEU A 75 -2.51 -1.44 14.23
N PHE A 76 -2.80 -2.74 14.31
CA PHE A 76 -1.94 -3.79 13.76
C PHE A 76 -1.74 -3.65 12.24
N PHE A 77 -2.82 -3.44 11.50
CA PHE A 77 -2.73 -3.20 10.06
C PHE A 77 -1.87 -1.96 9.75
N SER A 78 -2.09 -0.85 10.47
CA SER A 78 -1.35 0.41 10.31
C SER A 78 0.14 0.23 10.57
N ALA A 79 0.49 -0.51 11.62
CA ALA A 79 1.87 -0.77 12.01
C ALA A 79 2.68 -1.49 10.92
N VAL A 80 2.03 -2.27 10.06
CA VAL A 80 2.68 -2.95 8.92
C VAL A 80 2.52 -2.15 7.62
N PHE A 81 1.37 -1.54 7.38
CA PHE A 81 1.06 -0.80 6.17
C PHE A 81 1.92 0.46 5.99
N VAL A 82 2.08 1.27 7.05
CA VAL A 82 2.84 2.52 6.99
C VAL A 82 4.31 2.31 6.63
N PRO A 83 5.10 1.51 7.37
CA PRO A 83 6.51 1.33 7.05
C PRO A 83 6.72 0.63 5.70
N SER A 84 5.84 -0.30 5.32
CA SER A 84 5.98 -1.02 4.06
C SER A 84 5.74 -0.16 2.82
N LEU A 85 4.97 0.93 2.92
CA LEU A 85 4.76 1.88 1.82
C LEU A 85 5.69 3.09 1.86
N TYR A 86 6.37 3.36 2.97
CA TYR A 86 7.24 4.53 3.10
C TYR A 86 8.33 4.57 2.01
N GLN A 87 9.06 3.47 1.86
CA GLN A 87 10.14 3.41 0.88
C GLN A 87 9.64 3.46 -0.59
N PRO A 88 8.62 2.68 -1.00
CA PRO A 88 8.04 2.80 -2.34
C PRO A 88 7.49 4.20 -2.66
N VAL A 89 6.83 4.86 -1.70
CA VAL A 89 6.26 6.20 -1.91
C VAL A 89 7.35 7.27 -1.98
N SER A 90 8.42 7.14 -1.19
CA SER A 90 9.58 8.04 -1.25
C SER A 90 10.24 7.98 -2.64
N ILE A 91 10.56 6.78 -3.13
CA ILE A 91 11.10 6.60 -4.49
C ILE A 91 10.14 7.16 -5.54
N MET A 92 8.84 6.90 -5.37
CA MET A 92 7.83 7.44 -6.27
C MET A 92 7.80 8.97 -6.23
N LEU A 93 8.08 9.64 -5.12
CA LEU A 93 8.08 11.11 -5.09
C LEU A 93 9.39 11.71 -5.63
N SER A 94 10.53 11.03 -5.46
CA SER A 94 11.83 11.49 -5.98
C SER A 94 11.97 11.46 -7.50
N ILE A 95 11.21 10.60 -8.19
CA ILE A 95 11.28 10.51 -9.66
C ILE A 95 10.36 11.57 -10.29
N ASN A 96 10.89 12.37 -11.21
CA ASN A 96 10.13 13.36 -11.97
C ASN A 96 8.95 12.73 -12.73
N GLU A 97 7.82 13.45 -12.84
CA GLU A 97 6.62 12.92 -13.49
C GLU A 97 6.83 12.56 -14.97
N VAL A 98 7.74 13.26 -15.64
CA VAL A 98 8.15 12.99 -17.03
C VAL A 98 8.80 11.61 -17.14
N ASP A 99 9.71 11.27 -16.22
CA ASP A 99 10.43 9.99 -16.24
C ASP A 99 9.58 8.80 -15.77
N LYS A 100 8.59 9.05 -14.90
CA LYS A 100 7.54 8.07 -14.59
C LYS A 100 6.69 7.73 -15.81
N GLY A 101 6.49 8.71 -16.69
CA GLY A 101 5.76 8.58 -17.95
C GLY A 101 6.53 7.78 -18.99
N ASP A 102 7.85 7.86 -19.02
CA ASP A 102 8.62 7.17 -20.06
C ASP A 102 8.93 5.71 -19.71
N SER A 103 9.09 5.38 -18.42
CA SER A 103 9.46 4.02 -18.02
C SER A 103 8.30 3.02 -18.05
N LEU A 104 8.53 1.93 -18.79
CA LEU A 104 7.62 0.78 -18.83
C LEU A 104 7.52 0.08 -17.47
N ILE A 105 8.63 -0.05 -16.75
CA ILE A 105 8.68 -0.73 -15.45
C ILE A 105 7.97 0.08 -14.37
N VAL A 106 8.19 1.40 -14.31
CA VAL A 106 7.50 2.28 -13.36
C VAL A 106 6.00 2.29 -13.62
N LYS A 107 5.57 2.39 -14.88
CA LYS A 107 4.16 2.28 -15.27
C LYS A 107 3.55 0.94 -14.85
N LEU A 108 4.27 -0.16 -15.05
CA LEU A 108 3.80 -1.51 -14.69
C LEU A 108 3.68 -1.67 -13.16
N LEU A 109 4.68 -1.20 -12.41
CA LEU A 109 4.67 -1.17 -10.95
C LEU A 109 3.49 -0.36 -10.41
N MET A 110 3.31 0.88 -10.87
CA MET A 110 2.20 1.74 -10.45
C MET A 110 0.84 1.13 -10.79
N ARG A 111 0.70 0.51 -11.96
CA ARG A 111 -0.55 -0.15 -12.37
C ARG A 111 -0.86 -1.33 -11.45
N LYS A 112 0.11 -2.18 -11.16
CA LYS A 112 -0.05 -3.30 -10.23
C LYS A 112 -0.41 -2.79 -8.84
N LEU A 113 0.31 -1.80 -8.31
CA LEU A 113 0.05 -1.26 -6.97
C LEU A 113 -1.38 -0.69 -6.85
N LYS A 114 -1.85 0.05 -7.87
CA LYS A 114 -3.24 0.53 -7.95
C LYS A 114 -4.24 -0.62 -7.99
N GLN A 115 -3.94 -1.70 -8.71
CA GLN A 115 -4.80 -2.87 -8.79
C GLN A 115 -4.88 -3.62 -7.45
N TYR A 116 -3.74 -3.82 -6.76
CA TYR A 116 -3.71 -4.43 -5.43
C TYR A 116 -4.44 -3.58 -4.40
N TRP A 117 -4.29 -2.26 -4.44
CA TRP A 117 -5.06 -1.36 -3.58
C TRP A 117 -6.57 -1.49 -3.81
N LYS A 118 -7.01 -1.50 -5.08
CA LYS A 118 -8.43 -1.72 -5.41
C LYS A 118 -8.92 -3.09 -4.91
N PHE A 119 -8.13 -4.13 -5.14
CA PHE A 119 -8.46 -5.49 -4.72
C PHE A 119 -8.58 -5.61 -3.19
N LEU A 120 -7.64 -5.03 -2.45
CA LEU A 120 -7.65 -4.94 -0.99
C LEU A 120 -8.95 -4.30 -0.49
N VAL A 121 -9.33 -3.15 -1.05
CA VAL A 121 -10.56 -2.45 -0.66
C VAL A 121 -11.80 -3.28 -1.00
N VAL A 122 -11.90 -3.83 -2.21
CA VAL A 122 -13.07 -4.60 -2.65
C VAL A 122 -13.26 -5.86 -1.82
N ILE A 123 -12.19 -6.62 -1.54
CA ILE A 123 -12.28 -7.82 -0.71
C ILE A 123 -12.71 -7.48 0.71
N ASN A 124 -12.11 -6.46 1.33
CA ASN A 124 -12.51 -6.10 2.69
C ASN A 124 -13.92 -5.52 2.77
N LEU A 125 -14.43 -4.90 1.71
CA LEU A 125 -15.84 -4.54 1.63
C LEU A 125 -16.73 -5.78 1.59
N ILE A 126 -16.39 -6.79 0.76
CA ILE A 126 -17.14 -8.06 0.70
C ILE A 126 -17.11 -8.77 2.05
N ILE A 127 -15.93 -8.87 2.68
CA ILE A 127 -15.78 -9.46 4.01
C ILE A 127 -16.59 -8.65 5.03
N GLY A 128 -16.51 -7.33 5.02
CA GLY A 128 -17.28 -6.46 5.91
C GLY A 128 -18.78 -6.68 5.79
N VAL A 129 -19.31 -6.76 4.57
CA VAL A 129 -20.73 -7.10 4.34
C VAL A 129 -21.05 -8.51 4.86
N GLY A 130 -20.18 -9.50 4.61
CA GLY A 130 -20.34 -10.84 5.15
C GLY A 130 -20.40 -10.86 6.69
N LEU A 131 -19.49 -10.14 7.34
CA LEU A 131 -19.44 -9.99 8.80
C LEU A 131 -20.69 -9.29 9.34
N LEU A 132 -21.21 -8.27 8.64
CA LEU A 132 -22.46 -7.60 9.00
C LEU A 132 -23.65 -8.55 9.03
N LEU A 133 -23.68 -9.55 8.15
CA LEU A 133 -24.79 -10.52 8.06
C LEU A 133 -24.58 -11.75 8.97
N SER A 134 -23.38 -11.96 9.48
CA SER A 134 -22.99 -13.19 10.19
C SER A 134 -23.32 -13.17 11.68
N GLY A 135 -23.81 -12.05 12.21
CA GLY A 135 -24.31 -11.96 13.58
C GLY A 135 -23.65 -10.89 14.45
N GLU A 136 -23.97 -11.03 15.73
CA GLU A 136 -23.60 -10.12 16.80
C GLU A 136 -22.10 -10.14 17.11
N GLY A 137 -21.47 -8.97 17.26
CA GLY A 137 -20.06 -8.79 17.62
C GLY A 137 -19.01 -9.14 16.55
N VAL A 138 -19.34 -9.89 15.49
CA VAL A 138 -18.38 -10.42 14.51
C VAL A 138 -17.69 -9.31 13.68
N ILE A 139 -18.32 -8.13 13.56
CA ILE A 139 -17.77 -7.00 12.81
C ILE A 139 -16.43 -6.48 13.36
N SER A 140 -16.16 -6.73 14.64
CA SER A 140 -14.88 -6.41 15.28
C SER A 140 -13.68 -7.08 14.57
N GLY A 141 -13.90 -8.23 13.92
CA GLY A 141 -12.90 -8.94 13.13
C GLY A 141 -12.51 -8.25 11.81
N LEU A 142 -13.25 -7.24 11.36
CA LEU A 142 -12.94 -6.53 10.11
C LEU A 142 -11.57 -5.84 10.16
N GLY A 143 -11.16 -5.32 11.32
CA GLY A 143 -9.81 -4.75 11.50
C GLY A 143 -8.71 -5.79 11.25
N PHE A 144 -8.92 -7.02 11.69
CA PHE A 144 -7.99 -8.13 11.44
C PHE A 144 -8.03 -8.61 9.98
N SER A 145 -9.19 -8.57 9.33
CA SER A 145 -9.32 -8.85 7.89
C SER A 145 -8.42 -7.94 7.05
N TRP A 146 -8.38 -6.64 7.34
CA TRP A 146 -7.50 -5.69 6.65
C TRP A 146 -6.03 -6.11 6.74
N PHE A 147 -5.60 -6.55 7.91
CA PHE A 147 -4.25 -7.05 8.12
C PHE A 147 -3.95 -8.31 7.29
N VAL A 148 -4.78 -9.34 7.39
CA VAL A 148 -4.56 -10.62 6.69
C VAL A 148 -4.60 -10.45 5.17
N THR A 149 -5.60 -9.73 4.66
CA THR A 149 -5.73 -9.46 3.22
C THR A 149 -4.56 -8.61 2.70
N TYR A 150 -4.02 -7.70 3.50
CA TYR A 150 -2.82 -6.94 3.16
C TYR A 150 -1.59 -7.83 3.02
N LEU A 151 -1.37 -8.76 3.94
CA LEU A 151 -0.28 -9.73 3.86
C LEU A 151 -0.38 -10.57 2.58
N ILE A 152 -1.57 -11.09 2.28
CA ILE A 152 -1.80 -11.86 1.04
C ILE A 152 -1.53 -10.99 -0.20
N CYS A 153 -1.97 -9.73 -0.20
CA CYS A 153 -1.69 -8.80 -1.30
C CYS A 153 -0.20 -8.55 -1.46
N MET A 154 0.54 -8.34 -0.37
CA MET A 154 1.98 -8.11 -0.40
C MET A 154 2.75 -9.33 -0.89
N MET A 155 2.42 -10.53 -0.40
CA MET A 155 3.03 -11.77 -0.89
C MET A 155 2.75 -12.00 -2.37
N SER A 156 1.50 -11.75 -2.80
CA SER A 156 1.10 -11.85 -4.21
C SER A 156 1.81 -10.82 -5.09
N PHE A 157 2.00 -9.60 -4.58
CA PHE A 157 2.74 -8.54 -5.27
C PHE A 157 4.21 -8.91 -5.42
N GLN A 158 4.86 -9.38 -4.36
CA GLN A 158 6.25 -9.85 -4.38
C GLN A 158 6.43 -11.03 -5.35
N MET A 159 5.53 -12.02 -5.31
CA MET A 159 5.55 -13.16 -6.23
C MET A 159 5.29 -12.72 -7.68
N SER A 160 4.41 -11.75 -7.90
CA SER A 160 4.21 -11.19 -9.24
C SER A 160 5.42 -10.41 -9.72
N LEU A 161 6.16 -9.75 -8.84
CA LEU A 161 7.34 -8.97 -9.17
C LEU A 161 8.59 -9.81 -9.34
N SER A 162 8.72 -10.95 -8.67
CA SER A 162 9.92 -11.81 -8.80
C SER A 162 10.19 -12.22 -10.24
N ARG A 163 9.14 -12.36 -11.06
CA ARG A 163 9.23 -12.63 -12.50
C ARG A 163 9.83 -11.50 -13.33
N TYR A 164 9.85 -10.28 -12.80
CA TYR A 164 10.39 -9.08 -13.45
C TYR A 164 11.67 -8.56 -12.76
N MET A 165 11.91 -8.98 -11.51
CA MET A 165 13.08 -8.63 -10.71
C MET A 165 14.23 -9.62 -10.99
N THR A 166 14.81 -9.55 -12.20
CA THR A 166 16.04 -10.29 -12.49
C THR A 166 17.20 -9.74 -11.62
N PRO A 167 18.28 -10.51 -11.37
CA PRO A 167 19.41 -10.04 -10.56
C PRO A 167 20.00 -8.70 -11.03
N ALA A 168 19.98 -8.43 -12.34
CA ALA A 168 20.39 -7.15 -12.92
C ALA A 168 19.43 -6.00 -12.55
N VAL A 169 18.12 -6.21 -12.62
CA VAL A 169 17.10 -5.22 -12.23
C VAL A 169 17.16 -4.92 -10.74
N VAL A 170 17.37 -5.94 -9.90
CA VAL A 170 17.54 -5.78 -8.45
C VAL A 170 18.82 -5.01 -8.14
N SER A 171 19.94 -5.35 -8.78
CA SER A 171 21.21 -4.63 -8.61
C SER A 171 21.07 -3.14 -9.00
N SER A 172 20.39 -2.88 -10.10
CA SER A 172 20.11 -1.52 -10.57
C SER A 172 19.17 -0.74 -9.66
N LEU A 173 18.10 -1.35 -9.14
CA LEU A 173 17.23 -0.74 -8.14
C LEU A 173 17.96 -0.51 -6.80
N SER A 174 18.85 -1.42 -6.41
CA SER A 174 19.71 -1.24 -5.24
C SER A 174 20.69 -0.09 -5.44
N LYS A 175 21.26 0.08 -6.64
CA LYS A 175 22.09 1.25 -6.98
C LYS A 175 21.28 2.55 -6.95
N ILE A 176 20.04 2.55 -7.45
CA ILE A 176 19.13 3.71 -7.32
C ILE A 176 18.86 3.99 -5.84
N LYS A 177 18.57 2.96 -5.04
CA LYS A 177 18.36 3.08 -3.60
C LYS A 177 19.60 3.64 -2.90
N GLU A 178 20.79 3.16 -3.24
CA GLU A 178 22.06 3.66 -2.72
C GLU A 178 22.28 5.13 -3.12
N LEU A 179 22.13 5.47 -4.40
CA LEU A 179 22.28 6.84 -4.91
C LEU A 179 21.31 7.84 -4.24
N ILE A 180 20.05 7.43 -4.02
CA ILE A 180 19.05 8.25 -3.34
C ILE A 180 19.31 8.31 -1.82
N SER A 181 19.91 7.28 -1.23
CA SER A 181 20.21 7.23 0.22
C SER A 181 21.55 7.88 0.60
N ALA A 182 22.47 8.01 -0.35
CA ALA A 182 23.85 8.42 -0.13
C ALA A 182 24.09 9.93 -0.31
N SER A 183 23.03 10.75 -0.36
CA SER A 183 23.25 12.20 -0.23
C SER A 183 23.63 12.52 1.22
N PRO A 184 24.78 13.19 1.48
CA PRO A 184 25.25 13.46 2.83
C PRO A 184 24.27 14.36 3.59
N LYS A 185 24.22 14.16 4.91
CA LYS A 185 23.62 15.12 5.86
C LYS A 185 24.25 16.50 5.76
#